data_AF-A0A922IQZ1-F1
#
_entry.id   AF-A0A922IQZ1-F1
#
_cell.length_a   1.000
_cell.length_b   1.000
_cell.length_c   1.000
_cell.angle_alpha   90.00
_cell.angle_beta   90.00
_cell.angle_gamma   90.00
#
_symmetry.space_group_name_H-M   'P 1'
#
loop_
_entity.id
_entity.type
_entity.pdbx_description
1 polymer ?
#
loop_
_entity_poly.entity_id
_entity_poly.type
_entity_poly.pdbx_seq_one_letter_code
_entity_poly.pdbx_strand_id
1 'polypeptide(L)'
;MCRCSSPLPSSVINKISLFSQVAVERVIVSLDVSDLYEVPLRLNDQNLCSILLEHFQLNPKLHIEYPILGKWKALTRQMELASEVVHIAIVGKYTKLSDAYLSLLKALRHAAIYTNLKLDLSLVCAEDLEENTRIVSPDAFHQAWLTLSSSNAVVVPGGFGQRGVDGKLAAIRFCRERGVPFLGLCLGLQCAVIEFSRNVLGWKDANSTEFDPNTTHPVIIDMPEHNSGIMGGTMRLGRRRTLLYLSEISKSYLQRTYKCSELICSHLDSQSKVLSECRANDSYTSSKTFNSDSIMHRLINAPYFDARHRHRYEINPKYVDQLEESGLIVVGRDAEVGNRMEIIELLQPLHQFENDSDLENKCPTRHPFFVATQFHPEYTSRPTHPSIFFVGLVLAASKRLSAYVHNPFRLSPTQFVLDEDDKKDTVDLFKISPPKKLKDTVSYCSRESTSTCIMDSIDSSKVTSSVNTDF
;
A
#
# COMPACT_ATOMS: atom_id res chain seq x y z
N MET A 1 -18.95 -21.62 -22.01
CA MET A 1 -18.33 -20.28 -22.04
C MET A 1 -17.36 -20.23 -23.21
N CYS A 2 -17.45 -19.19 -24.03
CA CYS A 2 -16.57 -18.98 -25.19
C CYS A 2 -15.71 -17.75 -24.94
N ARG A 3 -14.39 -17.89 -24.81
CA ARG A 3 -13.48 -16.73 -24.72
C ARG A 3 -13.17 -16.21 -26.11
N CYS A 4 -13.38 -14.92 -26.34
CA CYS A 4 -13.27 -14.31 -27.67
C CYS A 4 -12.65 -12.91 -27.62
N SER A 5 -11.91 -12.52 -28.65
CA SER A 5 -11.37 -11.16 -28.79
C SER A 5 -12.40 -10.15 -29.30
N SER A 6 -13.49 -10.61 -29.92
CA SER A 6 -14.58 -9.79 -30.44
C SER A 6 -15.95 -10.42 -30.16
N PRO A 7 -17.04 -9.63 -30.14
CA PRO A 7 -18.40 -10.15 -30.01
C PRO A 7 -18.72 -11.23 -31.04
N LEU A 8 -19.44 -12.27 -30.62
CA LEU A 8 -19.88 -13.34 -31.52
C LEU A 8 -21.19 -12.96 -32.22
N PRO A 9 -21.29 -13.09 -33.55
CA PRO A 9 -22.56 -12.95 -34.27
C PRO A 9 -23.58 -13.99 -33.81
N SER A 10 -24.88 -13.64 -33.83
CA SER A 10 -25.96 -14.54 -33.43
C SER A 10 -25.97 -15.87 -34.21
N SER A 11 -25.53 -15.87 -35.47
CA SER A 11 -25.39 -17.10 -36.27
C SER A 11 -24.37 -18.08 -35.67
N VAL A 12 -23.26 -17.57 -35.14
CA VAL A 12 -22.22 -18.37 -34.48
C VAL A 12 -22.74 -18.88 -33.13
N ILE A 13 -23.43 -18.04 -32.37
CA ILE A 13 -24.06 -18.42 -31.09
C ILE A 13 -25.08 -19.56 -31.31
N ASN A 14 -25.97 -19.43 -32.30
CA ASN A 14 -26.94 -20.46 -32.66
C ASN A 14 -26.26 -21.76 -33.10
N LYS A 15 -25.16 -21.67 -33.86
CA LYS A 15 -24.37 -22.84 -34.26
C LYS A 15 -23.78 -23.54 -33.04
N ILE A 16 -23.17 -22.81 -32.11
CA ILE A 16 -22.62 -23.38 -30.87
C ILE A 16 -23.74 -24.06 -30.09
N SER A 17 -24.85 -23.38 -29.86
CA SER A 17 -26.03 -23.92 -29.17
C SER A 17 -26.50 -25.25 -29.78
N LEU A 18 -26.66 -25.31 -31.11
CA LEU A 18 -27.10 -26.50 -31.83
C LEU A 18 -26.10 -27.67 -31.68
N PHE A 19 -24.81 -27.42 -31.92
CA PHE A 19 -23.79 -28.47 -31.90
C PHE A 19 -23.42 -28.94 -30.50
N SER A 20 -23.56 -28.09 -29.47
CA SER A 20 -23.31 -28.48 -28.08
C SER A 20 -24.58 -28.87 -27.32
N GLN A 21 -25.75 -28.85 -27.96
CA GLN A 21 -27.05 -29.19 -27.36
C GLN A 21 -27.35 -28.41 -26.07
N VAL A 22 -27.00 -27.12 -26.05
CA VAL A 22 -27.32 -26.20 -24.93
C VAL A 22 -28.21 -25.09 -25.45
N ALA A 23 -29.10 -24.58 -24.60
CA ALA A 23 -29.95 -23.44 -24.97
C ALA A 23 -29.11 -22.20 -25.32
N VAL A 24 -29.62 -21.36 -26.22
CA VAL A 24 -28.91 -20.19 -26.76
C VAL A 24 -28.48 -19.23 -25.64
N GLU A 25 -29.37 -19.01 -24.68
CA GLU A 25 -29.15 -18.19 -23.49
C GLU A 25 -28.03 -18.71 -22.58
N ARG A 26 -27.63 -19.98 -22.71
CA ARG A 26 -26.50 -20.58 -21.96
C ARG A 26 -25.16 -20.50 -22.69
N VAL A 27 -25.14 -19.94 -23.90
CA VAL A 27 -23.90 -19.67 -24.65
C VAL A 27 -23.33 -18.32 -24.20
N ILE A 28 -22.56 -18.36 -23.11
CA ILE A 28 -21.95 -17.16 -22.51
C ILE A 28 -20.62 -16.82 -23.20
N VAL A 29 -20.48 -15.56 -23.62
CA VAL A 29 -19.29 -15.00 -24.27
C VAL A 29 -18.43 -14.27 -23.23
N SER A 30 -17.16 -14.65 -23.10
CA SER A 30 -16.18 -13.95 -22.28
C SER A 30 -15.25 -13.17 -23.20
N LEU A 31 -15.48 -11.87 -23.32
CA LEU A 31 -14.66 -10.99 -24.16
C LEU A 31 -13.32 -10.69 -23.49
N ASP A 32 -12.27 -10.58 -24.30
CA ASP A 32 -11.02 -9.98 -23.84
C ASP A 32 -11.31 -8.51 -23.46
N VAL A 33 -11.05 -8.18 -22.19
CA VAL A 33 -11.27 -6.85 -21.60
C VAL A 33 -9.93 -6.19 -21.28
N SER A 34 -9.91 -4.87 -21.30
CA SER A 34 -8.79 -4.06 -20.81
C SER A 34 -8.47 -4.35 -19.36
N ASP A 35 -9.52 -4.57 -18.57
CA ASP A 35 -9.43 -4.69 -17.12
C ASP A 35 -10.13 -5.92 -16.56
N LEU A 36 -9.40 -6.69 -15.75
CA LEU A 36 -9.91 -7.92 -15.13
C LEU A 36 -11.19 -7.68 -14.31
N TYR A 37 -11.33 -6.49 -13.74
CA TYR A 37 -12.45 -6.13 -12.89
C TYR A 37 -13.74 -5.80 -13.67
N GLU A 38 -13.67 -5.69 -15.00
CA GLU A 38 -14.86 -5.61 -15.86
C GLU A 38 -15.51 -6.98 -16.07
N VAL A 39 -14.75 -8.09 -15.95
CA VAL A 39 -15.26 -9.45 -16.25
C VAL A 39 -16.54 -9.77 -15.46
N PRO A 40 -16.63 -9.53 -14.14
CA PRO A 40 -17.88 -9.77 -13.40
C PRO A 40 -19.06 -8.95 -13.91
N LEU A 41 -18.83 -7.71 -14.37
CA LEU A 41 -19.88 -6.84 -14.91
C LEU A 41 -20.40 -7.39 -16.25
N ARG A 42 -19.50 -7.75 -17.17
CA ARG A 42 -19.86 -8.31 -18.49
C ARG A 42 -20.56 -9.66 -18.42
N LEU A 43 -20.21 -10.48 -17.42
CA LEU A 43 -20.90 -11.76 -17.17
C LEU A 43 -22.30 -11.54 -16.59
N ASN A 44 -22.47 -10.50 -15.77
CA ASN A 44 -23.78 -10.11 -15.24
C ASN A 44 -24.70 -9.57 -16.34
N ASP A 45 -24.17 -8.80 -17.30
CA ASP A 45 -24.93 -8.31 -18.46
C ASP A 45 -25.51 -9.45 -19.33
N GLN A 46 -24.91 -10.64 -19.26
CA GLN A 46 -25.37 -11.87 -19.92
C GLN A 46 -26.24 -12.75 -19.01
N ASN A 47 -26.74 -12.22 -17.90
CA ASN A 47 -27.63 -12.91 -16.95
C ASN A 47 -27.04 -14.21 -16.36
N LEU A 48 -25.71 -14.34 -16.28
CA LEU A 48 -25.06 -15.56 -15.78
C LEU A 48 -25.54 -15.92 -14.36
N CYS A 49 -25.70 -14.92 -13.48
CA CYS A 49 -26.19 -15.15 -12.12
C CYS A 49 -27.59 -15.79 -12.11
N SER A 50 -28.53 -15.27 -12.91
CA SER A 50 -29.89 -15.80 -13.01
C SER A 50 -29.90 -17.23 -13.53
N ILE A 51 -29.09 -17.52 -14.56
CA ILE A 51 -28.95 -18.87 -15.14
C ILE A 51 -28.44 -19.87 -14.09
N LEU A 52 -27.45 -19.48 -13.28
CA LEU A 52 -26.90 -20.34 -12.23
C LEU A 52 -27.90 -20.56 -11.08
N LEU A 53 -28.63 -19.52 -10.67
CA LEU A 53 -29.66 -19.64 -9.63
C LEU A 53 -30.77 -20.61 -10.06
N GLU A 54 -31.25 -20.48 -11.30
CA GLU A 54 -32.26 -21.38 -11.87
C GLU A 54 -31.72 -22.82 -11.99
N HIS A 55 -30.52 -23.00 -12.56
CA HIS A 55 -29.96 -24.32 -12.82
C HIS A 55 -29.70 -25.13 -11.53
N PHE A 56 -29.18 -24.47 -10.49
CA PHE A 56 -28.88 -25.10 -9.21
C PHE A 56 -30.02 -24.99 -8.19
N GLN A 57 -31.18 -24.41 -8.58
CA GLN A 57 -32.34 -24.19 -7.70
C GLN A 57 -31.96 -23.45 -6.41
N LEU A 58 -31.08 -22.46 -6.53
CA LEU A 58 -30.58 -21.69 -5.39
C LEU A 58 -31.50 -20.51 -5.10
N ASN A 59 -31.92 -20.39 -3.85
CA ASN A 59 -32.68 -19.23 -3.38
C ASN A 59 -31.72 -18.11 -2.98
N PRO A 60 -31.70 -16.96 -3.68
CA PRO A 60 -30.86 -15.84 -3.28
C PRO A 60 -31.33 -15.32 -1.91
N LYS A 61 -30.40 -15.14 -0.98
CA LYS A 61 -30.71 -14.42 0.26
C LYS A 61 -31.02 -12.96 -0.10
N LEU A 62 -32.26 -12.53 0.14
CA LEU A 62 -32.67 -11.12 0.04
C LEU A 62 -32.01 -10.32 1.17
N HIS A 63 -30.75 -9.93 0.99
CA HIS A 63 -30.13 -8.85 1.75
C HIS A 63 -29.60 -7.84 0.75
N ILE A 64 -30.38 -6.81 0.44
CA ILE A 64 -29.97 -5.71 -0.43
C ILE A 64 -29.91 -4.45 0.43
N GLU A 65 -28.79 -4.23 1.11
CA GLU A 65 -28.38 -2.87 1.51
C GLU A 65 -27.52 -2.19 0.43
N TYR A 66 -27.12 -2.93 -0.62
CA TYR A 66 -26.21 -2.44 -1.66
C TYR A 66 -26.56 -2.99 -3.05
N PRO A 67 -26.41 -2.19 -4.13
CA PRO A 67 -26.61 -2.70 -5.48
C PRO A 67 -25.68 -3.89 -5.77
N ILE A 68 -26.25 -4.94 -6.38
CA ILE A 68 -25.52 -6.12 -6.86
C ILE A 68 -24.36 -5.63 -7.74
N LEU A 69 -23.13 -6.04 -7.40
CA LEU A 69 -21.88 -5.64 -8.04
C LEU A 69 -21.51 -4.13 -7.94
N GLY A 70 -22.14 -3.33 -7.08
CA GLY A 70 -21.85 -1.90 -6.93
C GLY A 70 -20.36 -1.60 -6.67
N LYS A 71 -19.69 -2.43 -5.87
CA LYS A 71 -18.24 -2.31 -5.60
C LYS A 71 -17.38 -2.48 -6.86
N TRP A 72 -17.79 -3.34 -7.79
CA TRP A 72 -17.07 -3.58 -9.05
C TRP A 72 -17.26 -2.40 -10.02
N LYS A 73 -18.48 -1.85 -10.10
CA LYS A 73 -18.78 -0.64 -10.87
C LYS A 73 -17.99 0.57 -10.35
N ALA A 74 -17.94 0.74 -9.03
CA ALA A 74 -17.17 1.79 -8.40
C ALA A 74 -15.67 1.70 -8.73
N LEU A 75 -15.11 0.48 -8.61
CA LEU A 75 -13.70 0.21 -8.87
C LEU A 75 -13.32 0.50 -10.33
N THR A 76 -14.13 0.02 -11.29
CA THR A 76 -13.90 0.23 -12.72
C THR A 76 -14.04 1.70 -13.11
N ARG A 77 -15.07 2.40 -12.60
CA ARG A 77 -15.24 3.85 -12.81
C ARG A 77 -14.06 4.66 -12.27
N GLN A 78 -13.56 4.32 -11.08
CA GLN A 78 -12.40 5.00 -10.49
C GLN A 78 -11.13 4.83 -11.34
N MET A 79 -10.96 3.66 -11.95
CA MET A 79 -9.85 3.39 -12.86
C MET A 79 -9.93 4.21 -14.15
N GLU A 80 -11.14 4.39 -14.70
CA GLU A 80 -11.37 5.17 -15.91
C GLU A 80 -11.20 6.68 -15.67
N LEU A 81 -11.60 7.18 -14.50
CA LEU A 81 -11.55 8.60 -14.15
C LEU A 81 -10.16 9.10 -13.70
N ALA A 82 -9.26 8.20 -13.30
CA ALA A 82 -7.93 8.57 -12.82
C ALA A 82 -7.06 9.18 -13.94
N SER A 83 -6.73 10.46 -13.80
CA SER A 83 -5.96 11.23 -14.80
C SER A 83 -4.49 11.47 -14.41
N GLU A 84 -4.22 11.69 -13.13
CA GLU A 84 -2.85 11.91 -12.63
C GLU A 84 -2.05 10.61 -12.65
N VAL A 85 -0.84 10.66 -13.21
CA VAL A 85 0.03 9.49 -13.38
C VAL A 85 1.08 9.44 -12.27
N VAL A 86 1.29 8.26 -11.70
CA VAL A 86 2.41 7.95 -10.80
C VAL A 86 3.35 6.94 -11.45
N HIS A 87 4.61 7.32 -11.60
CA HIS A 87 5.65 6.48 -12.21
C HIS A 87 6.40 5.70 -11.13
N ILE A 88 6.37 4.38 -11.19
CA ILE A 88 7.05 3.52 -10.21
C ILE A 88 7.99 2.55 -10.94
N ALA A 89 9.26 2.55 -10.54
CA ALA A 89 10.24 1.58 -11.03
C ALA A 89 10.27 0.34 -10.13
N ILE A 90 10.31 -0.84 -10.75
CA ILE A 90 10.57 -2.11 -10.06
C ILE A 90 11.96 -2.59 -10.49
N VAL A 91 12.89 -2.65 -9.54
CA VAL A 91 14.28 -3.07 -9.79
C VAL A 91 14.40 -4.56 -9.50
N GLY A 92 14.34 -5.36 -10.56
CA GLY A 92 14.21 -6.82 -10.48
C GLY A 92 15.22 -7.59 -11.31
N LYS A 93 15.17 -8.92 -11.18
CA LYS A 93 15.99 -9.87 -11.94
C LYS A 93 15.33 -10.31 -13.25
N TYR A 94 13.99 -10.27 -13.29
CA TYR A 94 13.19 -10.84 -14.37
C TYR A 94 12.39 -9.75 -15.11
N THR A 95 13.05 -8.92 -15.90
CA THR A 95 12.37 -7.86 -16.67
C THR A 95 11.60 -8.39 -17.88
N LYS A 96 12.08 -9.49 -18.48
CA LYS A 96 11.49 -10.10 -19.68
C LYS A 96 10.30 -11.01 -19.40
N LEU A 97 10.12 -11.44 -18.15
CA LEU A 97 9.02 -12.30 -17.74
C LEU A 97 8.08 -11.50 -16.83
N SER A 98 7.11 -10.81 -17.43
CA SER A 98 6.12 -9.98 -16.71
C SER A 98 5.43 -10.73 -15.57
N ASP A 99 5.23 -12.04 -15.75
CA ASP A 99 4.52 -12.89 -14.79
C ASP A 99 5.31 -13.13 -13.49
N ALA A 100 6.64 -12.96 -13.52
CA ALA A 100 7.48 -13.10 -12.34
C ALA A 100 7.11 -12.12 -11.21
N TYR A 101 6.50 -10.98 -11.58
CA TYR A 101 6.09 -9.93 -10.65
C TYR A 101 4.58 -9.72 -10.61
N LEU A 102 3.77 -10.63 -11.15
CA LEU A 102 2.33 -10.41 -11.32
C LEU A 102 1.61 -10.01 -10.01
N SER A 103 1.91 -10.68 -8.89
CA SER A 103 1.33 -10.34 -7.58
C SER A 103 1.68 -8.92 -7.15
N LEU A 104 2.94 -8.50 -7.37
CA LEU A 104 3.42 -7.15 -7.09
C LEU A 104 2.73 -6.11 -7.98
N LEU A 105 2.66 -6.37 -9.29
CA LEU A 105 1.98 -5.48 -10.25
C LEU A 105 0.51 -5.26 -9.85
N LYS A 106 -0.19 -6.33 -9.43
CA LYS A 106 -1.58 -6.23 -8.96
C LYS A 106 -1.70 -5.47 -7.65
N ALA A 107 -0.80 -5.68 -6.68
CA ALA A 107 -0.82 -4.96 -5.41
C ALA A 107 -0.59 -3.45 -5.58
N LEU A 108 0.35 -3.05 -6.44
CA LEU A 108 0.56 -1.64 -6.81
C LEU A 108 -0.68 -1.08 -7.53
N ARG A 109 -1.29 -1.85 -8.43
CA ARG A 109 -2.54 -1.43 -9.09
C ARG A 109 -3.67 -1.20 -8.07
N HIS A 110 -3.84 -2.08 -7.09
CA HIS A 110 -4.83 -1.89 -6.03
C HIS A 110 -4.58 -0.58 -5.25
N ALA A 111 -3.32 -0.28 -4.92
CA ALA A 111 -2.96 0.95 -4.22
C ALA A 111 -3.16 2.21 -5.07
N ALA A 112 -2.84 2.15 -6.37
CA ALA A 112 -3.08 3.26 -7.31
C ALA A 112 -4.57 3.55 -7.48
N ILE A 113 -5.40 2.51 -7.62
CA ILE A 113 -6.86 2.65 -7.68
C ILE A 113 -7.37 3.33 -6.41
N TYR A 114 -6.97 2.81 -5.24
CA TYR A 114 -7.37 3.38 -3.96
C TYR A 114 -7.00 4.86 -3.80
N THR A 115 -5.87 5.28 -4.35
CA THR A 115 -5.37 6.67 -4.28
C THR A 115 -5.85 7.56 -5.42
N ASN A 116 -6.71 7.04 -6.31
CA ASN A 116 -7.22 7.70 -7.51
C ASN A 116 -6.10 8.20 -8.45
N LEU A 117 -5.09 7.35 -8.67
CA LEU A 117 -3.95 7.61 -9.54
C LEU A 117 -3.87 6.57 -10.65
N LYS A 118 -3.46 7.00 -11.84
CA LYS A 118 -3.08 6.13 -12.94
C LYS A 118 -1.67 5.63 -12.71
N LEU A 119 -1.50 4.31 -12.69
CA LEU A 119 -0.22 3.68 -12.44
C LEU A 119 0.56 3.48 -13.75
N ASP A 120 1.79 3.99 -13.79
CA ASP A 120 2.77 3.66 -14.82
C ASP A 120 3.95 2.90 -14.21
N LEU A 121 4.23 1.71 -14.74
CA LEU A 121 5.22 0.78 -14.18
C LEU A 121 6.35 0.54 -15.16
N SER A 122 7.57 0.77 -14.69
CA SER A 122 8.79 0.45 -15.44
C SER A 122 9.55 -0.67 -14.75
N LEU A 123 9.83 -1.76 -15.48
CA LEU A 123 10.68 -2.84 -15.00
C LEU A 123 12.14 -2.54 -15.35
N VAL A 124 12.99 -2.38 -14.33
CA VAL A 124 14.41 -2.11 -14.48
C VAL A 124 15.20 -3.37 -14.10
N CYS A 125 16.11 -3.80 -14.96
CA CYS A 125 16.96 -4.95 -14.67
C CYS A 125 18.05 -4.53 -13.68
N ALA A 126 18.18 -5.24 -12.57
CA ALA A 126 19.18 -4.91 -11.57
C ALA A 126 20.61 -5.01 -12.12
N GLU A 127 20.89 -6.00 -12.97
CA GLU A 127 22.22 -6.16 -13.61
C GLU A 127 22.58 -4.96 -14.50
N ASP A 128 21.58 -4.29 -15.10
CA ASP A 128 21.81 -3.10 -15.92
C ASP A 128 22.21 -1.88 -15.08
N LEU A 129 22.03 -1.90 -13.76
CA LEU A 129 22.46 -0.83 -12.85
C LEU A 129 23.89 -1.05 -12.32
N GLU A 130 24.52 -2.17 -12.64
CA GLU A 130 25.87 -2.51 -12.17
C GLU A 130 26.96 -1.80 -12.98
N GLU A 131 28.07 -1.49 -12.30
CA GLU A 131 29.20 -0.79 -12.89
C GLU A 131 29.86 -1.58 -14.04
N ASN A 132 29.84 -2.92 -13.97
CA ASN A 132 30.29 -3.77 -15.07
C ASN A 132 29.49 -3.53 -16.35
N THR A 133 28.17 -3.34 -16.23
CA THR A 133 27.30 -3.09 -17.39
C THR A 133 27.56 -1.73 -18.02
N ARG A 134 28.03 -0.74 -17.25
CA ARG A 134 28.49 0.54 -17.81
C ARG A 134 29.60 0.35 -18.86
N ILE A 135 30.45 -0.66 -18.67
CA ILE A 135 31.57 -0.99 -19.56
C ILE A 135 31.08 -1.88 -20.71
N VAL A 136 30.34 -2.94 -20.39
CA VAL A 136 29.94 -3.97 -21.37
C VAL A 136 28.81 -3.51 -22.30
N SER A 137 27.83 -2.78 -21.76
CA SER A 137 26.63 -2.32 -22.48
C SER A 137 26.20 -0.94 -21.94
N PRO A 138 26.91 0.13 -22.32
CA PRO A 138 26.64 1.47 -21.81
C PRO A 138 25.21 1.94 -22.12
N ASP A 139 24.63 1.57 -23.25
CA ASP A 139 23.25 1.96 -23.59
C ASP A 139 22.24 1.39 -22.58
N ALA A 140 22.35 0.10 -22.25
CA ALA A 140 21.48 -0.53 -21.27
C ALA A 140 21.65 0.11 -19.88
N PHE A 141 22.90 0.39 -19.49
CA PHE A 141 23.21 1.04 -18.22
C PHE A 141 22.57 2.42 -18.09
N HIS A 142 22.77 3.30 -19.09
CA HIS A 142 22.22 4.65 -19.04
C HIS A 142 20.69 4.65 -19.14
N GLN A 143 20.08 3.75 -19.92
CA GLN A 143 18.62 3.60 -19.98
C GLN A 143 18.02 3.14 -18.66
N ALA A 144 18.66 2.18 -17.98
CA ALA A 144 18.23 1.70 -16.67
C ALA A 144 18.28 2.82 -15.61
N TRP A 145 19.39 3.57 -15.56
CA TRP A 145 19.54 4.71 -14.65
C TRP A 145 18.61 5.87 -14.98
N LEU A 146 18.36 6.15 -16.27
CA LEU A 146 17.41 7.17 -16.70
C LEU A 146 16.00 6.81 -16.18
N THR A 147 15.55 5.58 -16.43
CA THR A 147 14.25 5.07 -15.99
C THR A 147 14.09 5.10 -14.47
N LEU A 148 15.12 4.70 -13.74
CA LEU A 148 15.13 4.75 -12.27
C LEU A 148 15.04 6.19 -11.78
N SER A 149 15.82 7.10 -12.38
CA SER A 149 15.89 8.50 -11.96
C SER A 149 14.64 9.33 -12.28
N SER A 150 13.91 8.96 -13.33
CA SER A 150 12.65 9.59 -13.71
C SER A 150 11.43 9.08 -12.92
N SER A 151 11.60 8.00 -12.14
CA SER A 151 10.51 7.40 -11.38
C SER A 151 10.22 8.17 -10.09
N ASN A 152 8.95 8.24 -9.69
CA ASN A 152 8.52 8.88 -8.45
C ASN A 152 8.74 7.99 -7.22
N ALA A 153 8.85 6.68 -7.41
CA ALA A 153 9.15 5.71 -6.36
C ALA A 153 9.84 4.46 -6.92
N VAL A 154 10.51 3.72 -6.05
CA VAL A 154 11.23 2.50 -6.40
C VAL A 154 10.81 1.34 -5.49
N VAL A 155 10.58 0.18 -6.09
CA VAL A 155 10.36 -1.09 -5.39
C VAL A 155 11.50 -2.06 -5.69
N VAL A 156 12.11 -2.63 -4.65
CA VAL A 156 13.02 -3.77 -4.79
C VAL A 156 12.33 -5.01 -4.24
N PRO A 157 11.89 -5.94 -5.11
CA PRO A 157 11.16 -7.13 -4.69
C PRO A 157 12.08 -8.21 -4.13
N GLY A 158 11.46 -9.29 -3.65
CA GLY A 158 12.16 -10.51 -3.27
C GLY A 158 12.97 -11.12 -4.42
N GLY A 159 13.95 -11.94 -4.07
CA GLY A 159 14.78 -12.68 -5.02
C GLY A 159 15.64 -13.70 -4.29
N PHE A 160 16.53 -14.35 -5.04
CA PHE A 160 17.44 -15.37 -4.51
C PHE A 160 18.75 -15.35 -5.29
N GLY A 161 19.84 -15.69 -4.59
CA GLY A 161 21.19 -15.73 -5.13
C GLY A 161 21.79 -14.35 -5.38
N GLN A 162 23.07 -14.35 -5.73
CA GLN A 162 23.91 -13.14 -5.80
C GLN A 162 23.67 -12.26 -7.03
N ARG A 163 23.04 -12.80 -8.08
CA ARG A 163 22.86 -12.10 -9.36
C ARG A 163 22.01 -10.84 -9.21
N GLY A 164 22.51 -9.69 -9.65
CA GLY A 164 21.81 -8.41 -9.58
C GLY A 164 21.77 -7.80 -8.17
N VAL A 165 22.51 -8.32 -7.19
CA VAL A 165 22.53 -7.77 -5.83
C VAL A 165 23.19 -6.39 -5.82
N ASP A 166 24.33 -6.22 -6.50
CA ASP A 166 25.05 -4.94 -6.51
C ASP A 166 24.22 -3.82 -7.17
N GLY A 167 23.50 -4.14 -8.24
CA GLY A 167 22.57 -3.18 -8.86
C GLY A 167 21.39 -2.80 -7.95
N LYS A 168 20.88 -3.73 -7.14
CA LYS A 168 19.86 -3.42 -6.11
C LYS A 168 20.44 -2.53 -5.02
N LEU A 169 21.65 -2.81 -4.54
CA LEU A 169 22.33 -1.96 -3.55
C LEU A 169 22.52 -0.54 -4.09
N ALA A 170 22.90 -0.39 -5.37
CA ALA A 170 23.02 0.92 -6.02
C ALA A 170 21.67 1.66 -6.11
N ALA A 171 20.59 0.96 -6.48
CA ALA A 171 19.24 1.54 -6.52
C ALA A 171 18.75 1.98 -5.12
N ILE A 172 19.00 1.18 -4.08
CA ILE A 172 18.60 1.51 -2.70
C ILE A 172 19.38 2.73 -2.20
N ARG A 173 20.70 2.76 -2.46
CA ARG A 173 21.54 3.92 -2.15
C ARG A 173 21.01 5.19 -2.82
N PHE A 174 20.67 5.10 -4.11
CA PHE A 174 20.07 6.21 -4.85
C PHE A 174 18.80 6.73 -4.17
N CYS A 175 17.92 5.82 -3.74
CA CYS A 175 16.69 6.20 -3.04
C CYS A 175 16.99 6.89 -1.71
N ARG A 176 17.84 6.28 -0.88
CA ARG A 176 18.23 6.79 0.44
C ARG A 176 18.84 8.19 0.35
N GLU A 177 19.78 8.39 -0.56
CA GLU A 177 20.53 9.65 -0.66
C GLU A 177 19.72 10.78 -1.30
N ARG A 178 18.79 10.46 -2.21
CA ARG A 178 17.98 11.47 -2.92
C ARG A 178 16.58 11.68 -2.35
N GLY A 179 16.19 10.91 -1.33
CA GLY A 179 14.85 11.00 -0.76
C GLY A 179 13.76 10.47 -1.70
N VAL A 180 14.07 9.51 -2.57
CA VAL A 180 13.07 8.91 -3.47
C VAL A 180 12.31 7.82 -2.70
N PRO A 181 10.97 7.87 -2.62
CA PRO A 181 10.16 6.86 -1.95
C PRO A 181 10.55 5.41 -2.32
N PHE A 182 10.79 4.59 -1.31
CA PHE A 182 11.34 3.25 -1.45
C PHE A 182 10.53 2.21 -0.67
N LEU A 183 10.26 1.07 -1.31
CA LEU A 183 9.73 -0.13 -0.68
C LEU A 183 10.59 -1.36 -1.01
N GLY A 184 11.25 -1.93 0.01
CA GLY A 184 11.97 -3.19 -0.10
C GLY A 184 11.13 -4.38 0.37
N LEU A 185 11.08 -5.47 -0.40
CA LEU A 185 10.35 -6.69 -0.05
C LEU A 185 11.29 -7.89 0.07
N CYS A 186 11.24 -8.61 1.19
CA CYS A 186 12.05 -9.81 1.45
C CYS A 186 13.55 -9.50 1.21
N LEU A 187 14.15 -9.99 0.12
CA LEU A 187 15.52 -9.63 -0.27
C LEU A 187 15.75 -8.10 -0.36
N GLY A 188 14.74 -7.30 -0.72
CA GLY A 188 14.87 -5.84 -0.71
C GLY A 188 15.15 -5.25 0.68
N LEU A 189 14.60 -5.84 1.75
CA LEU A 189 14.94 -5.47 3.13
C LEU A 189 16.38 -5.84 3.47
N GLN A 190 16.79 -7.05 3.11
CA GLN A 190 18.15 -7.52 3.35
C GLN A 190 19.19 -6.64 2.64
N CYS A 191 18.95 -6.31 1.36
CA CYS A 191 19.79 -5.38 0.61
C CYS A 191 19.81 -3.98 1.22
N ALA A 192 18.69 -3.49 1.77
CA ALA A 192 18.67 -2.17 2.42
C ALA A 192 19.54 -2.12 3.68
N VAL A 193 19.53 -3.17 4.49
CA VAL A 193 20.41 -3.28 5.66
C VAL A 193 21.89 -3.37 5.25
N ILE A 194 22.20 -4.13 4.19
CA ILE A 194 23.56 -4.23 3.65
C ILE A 194 24.05 -2.87 3.14
N GLU A 195 23.23 -2.18 2.33
CA GLU A 195 23.56 -0.84 1.79
C GLU A 195 23.81 0.16 2.91
N PHE A 196 22.90 0.21 3.89
CA PHE A 196 23.01 1.13 5.01
C PHE A 196 24.26 0.85 5.85
N SER A 197 24.57 -0.43 6.12
CA SER A 197 25.77 -0.81 6.88
C SER A 197 27.06 -0.40 6.16
N ARG A 198 27.12 -0.53 4.84
CA ARG A 198 28.31 -0.17 4.04
C ARG A 198 28.52 1.34 3.93
N ASN A 199 27.43 2.10 3.79
CA ASN A 199 27.49 3.52 3.44
C ASN A 199 27.29 4.47 4.62
N VAL A 200 26.51 4.07 5.62
CA VAL A 200 26.24 4.88 6.82
C VAL A 200 27.11 4.43 7.99
N LEU A 201 27.16 3.14 8.30
CA LEU A 201 28.01 2.61 9.40
C LEU A 201 29.49 2.49 9.01
N GLY A 202 29.80 2.53 7.71
CA GLY A 202 31.17 2.41 7.20
C GLY A 202 31.72 0.99 7.16
N TRP A 203 30.91 -0.04 7.46
CA TRP A 203 31.32 -1.44 7.40
C TRP A 203 31.34 -1.94 5.95
N LYS A 204 32.43 -1.65 5.25
CA LYS A 204 32.55 -1.87 3.79
C LYS A 204 32.36 -3.33 3.35
N ASP A 205 32.74 -4.28 4.19
CA ASP A 205 32.57 -5.71 3.93
C ASP A 205 31.23 -6.26 4.43
N ALA A 206 30.34 -5.45 5.02
CA ALA A 206 29.06 -5.92 5.52
C ALA A 206 28.26 -6.62 4.41
N ASN A 207 27.80 -7.84 4.69
CA ASN A 207 27.12 -8.65 3.70
C ASN A 207 26.17 -9.68 4.34
N SER A 208 25.42 -10.37 3.48
CA SER A 208 24.67 -11.57 3.86
C SER A 208 25.57 -12.79 3.82
N THR A 209 25.41 -13.70 4.78
CA THR A 209 26.04 -15.02 4.74
C THR A 209 25.54 -15.88 3.57
N GLU A 210 24.45 -15.49 2.89
CA GLU A 210 24.04 -16.09 1.61
C GLU A 210 25.03 -15.78 0.47
N PHE A 211 25.55 -14.55 0.43
CA PHE A 211 26.35 -14.04 -0.68
C PHE A 211 27.85 -14.10 -0.40
N ASP A 212 28.23 -13.81 0.84
CA ASP A 212 29.62 -13.85 1.29
C ASP A 212 29.68 -14.46 2.71
N PRO A 213 29.93 -15.77 2.81
CA PRO A 213 30.07 -16.44 4.11
C PRO A 213 31.28 -15.98 4.93
N ASN A 214 32.25 -15.29 4.32
CA ASN A 214 33.52 -14.90 4.95
C ASN A 214 33.52 -13.44 5.44
N THR A 215 32.43 -12.71 5.28
CA THR A 215 32.29 -11.33 5.78
C THR A 215 32.58 -11.24 7.29
N THR A 216 33.30 -10.21 7.72
CA THR A 216 33.52 -9.94 9.14
C THR A 216 32.33 -9.23 9.80
N HIS A 217 31.43 -8.68 8.99
CA HIS A 217 30.18 -8.04 9.40
C HIS A 217 28.96 -8.74 8.78
N PRO A 218 28.60 -9.95 9.24
CA PRO A 218 27.44 -10.70 8.76
C PRO A 218 26.13 -10.07 9.27
N VAL A 219 25.69 -9.00 8.61
CA VAL A 219 24.49 -8.23 8.98
C VAL A 219 23.19 -8.98 8.65
N ILE A 220 23.24 -9.91 7.69
CA ILE A 220 22.16 -10.84 7.37
C ILE A 220 22.68 -12.28 7.54
N ILE A 221 21.98 -13.10 8.32
CA ILE A 221 22.41 -14.46 8.70
C ILE A 221 21.33 -15.50 8.42
N ASP A 222 21.73 -16.75 8.20
CA ASP A 222 20.79 -17.88 8.16
C ASP A 222 20.22 -18.13 9.57
N MET A 223 18.90 -18.01 9.72
CA MET A 223 18.22 -18.19 11.01
C MET A 223 16.95 -19.04 10.84
N PRO A 224 17.12 -20.34 10.54
CA PRO A 224 16.01 -21.21 10.18
C PRO A 224 15.09 -21.50 11.37
N GLU A 225 13.87 -21.92 11.07
CA GLU A 225 12.91 -22.33 12.07
C GLU A 225 13.07 -23.80 12.46
N HIS A 226 13.05 -24.04 13.77
CA HIS A 226 13.09 -25.38 14.34
C HIS A 226 11.70 -25.72 14.86
N ASN A 227 10.92 -26.39 14.04
CA ASN A 227 9.54 -26.74 14.33
C ASN A 227 9.48 -28.16 14.92
N SER A 228 8.69 -28.35 15.98
CA SER A 228 8.51 -29.66 16.61
C SER A 228 7.99 -30.68 15.59
N GLY A 229 8.68 -31.81 15.46
CA GLY A 229 8.32 -32.87 14.51
C GLY A 229 8.96 -32.76 13.12
N ILE A 230 9.74 -31.70 12.84
CA ILE A 230 10.54 -31.59 11.61
C ILE A 230 12.03 -31.61 11.97
N MET A 231 12.79 -32.51 11.34
CA MET A 231 14.24 -32.56 11.52
C MET A 231 14.93 -31.50 10.66
N GLY A 232 15.89 -30.79 11.25
CA GLY A 232 16.68 -29.75 10.59
C GLY A 232 16.05 -28.36 10.62
N GLY A 233 16.77 -27.39 10.04
CA GLY A 233 16.32 -26.01 9.93
C GLY A 233 15.36 -25.83 8.75
N THR A 234 14.13 -25.41 9.03
CA THR A 234 13.11 -25.14 8.01
C THR A 234 13.07 -23.67 7.59
N MET A 235 12.60 -23.41 6.37
CA MET A 235 12.35 -22.06 5.86
C MET A 235 11.17 -21.44 6.63
N ARG A 236 11.26 -20.15 6.98
CA ARG A 236 10.13 -19.40 7.52
C ARG A 236 9.07 -19.23 6.44
N LEU A 237 7.95 -19.94 6.59
CA LEU A 237 6.90 -20.04 5.59
C LEU A 237 5.51 -19.85 6.21
N GLY A 238 4.62 -19.21 5.45
CA GLY A 238 3.20 -19.13 5.78
C GLY A 238 2.81 -17.85 6.51
N ARG A 239 1.61 -17.84 7.09
CA ARG A 239 1.07 -16.69 7.84
C ARG A 239 1.72 -16.63 9.22
N ARG A 240 2.30 -15.49 9.57
CA ARG A 240 2.86 -15.18 10.88
C ARG A 240 2.40 -13.81 11.35
N ARG A 241 2.47 -13.60 12.65
CA ARG A 241 2.12 -12.34 13.29
C ARG A 241 3.37 -11.51 13.50
N THR A 242 3.30 -10.26 13.04
CA THR A 242 4.27 -9.20 13.27
C THR A 242 3.70 -8.26 14.34
N LEU A 243 4.42 -8.06 15.44
CA LEU A 243 4.10 -7.03 16.43
C LEU A 243 4.76 -5.72 16.03
N LEU A 244 4.03 -4.61 16.15
CA LEU A 244 4.62 -3.30 16.01
C LEU A 244 5.32 -2.91 17.30
N TYR A 245 6.53 -2.38 17.16
CA TYR A 245 7.44 -2.12 18.26
C TYR A 245 8.32 -0.92 17.95
N LEU A 246 8.63 -0.11 18.96
CA LEU A 246 9.60 0.97 18.85
C LEU A 246 10.56 0.86 20.04
N SER A 247 11.84 0.63 19.77
CA SER A 247 12.85 0.47 20.81
C SER A 247 13.15 1.77 21.54
N GLU A 248 13.70 1.68 22.75
CA GLU A 248 14.20 2.85 23.47
C GLU A 248 15.36 3.54 22.74
N ILE A 249 16.18 2.78 22.01
CA ILE A 249 17.23 3.31 21.13
C ILE A 249 16.61 4.16 20.02
N SER A 250 15.57 3.66 19.36
CA SER A 250 14.84 4.36 18.31
C SER A 250 14.19 5.65 18.84
N LYS A 251 13.58 5.59 20.03
CA LYS A 251 13.01 6.78 20.70
C LYS A 251 14.08 7.81 21.04
N SER A 252 15.23 7.36 21.55
CA SER A 252 16.37 8.21 21.88
C SER A 252 16.99 8.83 20.62
N TYR A 253 17.07 8.09 19.52
CA TYR A 253 17.49 8.60 18.22
C TYR A 253 16.56 9.72 17.73
N LEU A 254 15.25 9.49 17.79
CA LEU A 254 14.22 10.46 17.42
C LEU A 254 14.36 11.76 18.23
N GLN A 255 14.45 11.64 19.56
CA GLN A 255 14.60 12.79 20.46
C GLN A 255 15.89 13.57 20.19
N ARG A 256 17.03 12.88 20.04
CA ARG A 256 18.34 13.50 19.79
C ARG A 256 18.40 14.21 18.44
N THR A 257 17.85 13.59 17.40
CA THR A 257 18.00 14.05 16.00
C THR A 257 17.00 15.14 15.64
N TYR A 258 15.75 15.00 16.08
CA TYR A 258 14.66 15.91 15.71
C TYR A 258 14.28 16.89 16.83
N LYS A 259 14.94 16.84 17.99
CA LYS A 259 14.77 17.74 19.15
C LYS A 259 13.30 18.11 19.45
N CYS A 260 12.41 17.13 19.52
CA CYS A 260 11.00 17.41 19.78
C CYS A 260 10.60 17.10 21.22
N SER A 261 10.52 18.17 22.03
CA SER A 261 9.51 18.28 23.09
C SER A 261 8.15 18.74 22.55
N GLU A 262 8.06 19.20 21.28
CA GLU A 262 6.81 19.62 20.62
C GLU A 262 6.86 19.32 19.11
N LEU A 263 6.48 18.10 18.70
CA LEU A 263 5.78 17.90 17.43
C LEU A 263 4.29 18.01 17.78
N ILE A 264 3.64 19.09 17.36
CA ILE A 264 2.27 19.49 17.69
C ILE A 264 1.37 18.29 18.03
N CYS A 265 1.22 18.04 19.33
CA CYS A 265 0.22 17.19 19.93
C CYS A 265 -0.60 18.14 20.81
N SER A 266 -1.72 18.64 20.29
CA SER A 266 -2.64 19.41 21.10
C SER A 266 -3.24 18.51 22.16
N HIS A 267 -2.72 18.65 23.39
CA HIS A 267 -3.26 18.30 24.71
C HIS A 267 -4.08 17.02 24.85
N LEU A 268 -3.57 16.10 25.69
CA LEU A 268 -4.11 15.88 27.04
C LEU A 268 -3.20 14.90 27.80
N ASP A 269 -2.40 15.46 28.72
CA ASP A 269 -1.87 14.71 29.86
C ASP A 269 -3.04 14.33 30.78
N SER A 270 -3.09 13.07 31.21
CA SER A 270 -2.94 12.71 32.64
C SER A 270 -3.26 11.24 32.92
N GLN A 271 -2.34 10.62 33.67
CA GLN A 271 -2.50 9.52 34.63
C GLN A 271 -2.58 8.05 34.17
N SER A 272 -1.40 7.40 34.27
CA SER A 272 -1.09 6.20 35.07
C SER A 272 -2.17 5.16 35.45
N LYS A 273 -1.74 3.88 35.34
CA LYS A 273 -2.27 2.62 35.90
C LYS A 273 -3.34 1.90 35.06
N VAL A 274 -3.01 0.72 34.56
CA VAL A 274 -3.45 -0.59 35.11
C VAL A 274 -3.00 -1.70 34.14
N LEU A 275 -2.05 -2.51 34.61
CA LEU A 275 -1.86 -3.90 34.21
C LEU A 275 -2.82 -4.73 35.06
N SER A 276 -3.91 -5.24 34.49
CA SER A 276 -4.62 -6.45 34.93
C SER A 276 -5.94 -6.62 34.18
N GLU A 277 -6.25 -7.87 33.82
CA GLU A 277 -7.56 -8.40 33.42
C GLU A 277 -7.94 -8.33 31.93
N CYS A 278 -7.45 -9.33 31.19
CA CYS A 278 -8.16 -9.85 30.02
C CYS A 278 -9.28 -10.79 30.49
N ARG A 279 -10.56 -10.45 30.24
CA ARG A 279 -11.64 -11.41 29.93
C ARG A 279 -12.94 -10.72 29.48
N ALA A 280 -13.40 -11.15 28.29
CA ALA A 280 -14.77 -11.26 27.78
C ALA A 280 -15.63 -9.99 27.50
N ASN A 281 -16.12 -9.98 26.25
CA ASN A 281 -17.36 -9.42 25.69
C ASN A 281 -17.44 -7.93 25.28
N ASP A 282 -17.58 -7.75 23.95
CA ASP A 282 -18.35 -6.77 23.18
C ASP A 282 -18.45 -5.30 23.61
N SER A 283 -17.79 -4.43 22.83
CA SER A 283 -18.46 -3.35 22.07
C SER A 283 -17.42 -2.55 21.28
N TYR A 284 -17.68 -2.41 19.97
CA TYR A 284 -16.97 -1.48 19.09
C TYR A 284 -17.26 -0.05 19.54
N THR A 285 -16.28 0.69 20.08
CA THR A 285 -16.19 2.16 19.98
C THR A 285 -14.84 2.67 20.50
N SER A 286 -14.36 3.77 19.89
CA SER A 286 -13.12 4.53 20.15
C SER A 286 -11.82 4.00 19.52
N SER A 287 -11.53 4.52 18.32
CA SER A 287 -10.24 4.43 17.64
C SER A 287 -9.16 5.14 18.47
N LYS A 288 -8.40 4.40 19.29
CA LYS A 288 -7.12 4.88 19.84
C LYS A 288 -6.14 5.06 18.68
N THR A 289 -6.00 6.27 18.17
CA THR A 289 -4.92 6.63 17.25
C THR A 289 -3.59 6.47 17.99
N PHE A 290 -2.76 5.52 17.56
CA PHE A 290 -1.40 5.39 18.08
C PHE A 290 -0.58 6.58 17.61
N ASN A 291 -0.36 7.56 18.48
CA ASN A 291 0.47 8.72 18.20
C ASN A 291 1.95 8.30 18.21
N SER A 292 2.40 7.69 17.11
CA SER A 292 3.77 7.26 16.88
C SER A 292 4.41 8.11 15.79
N ASP A 293 5.68 8.44 15.96
CA ASP A 293 6.48 9.16 14.95
C ASP A 293 6.81 8.31 13.72
N SER A 294 6.62 6.99 13.80
CA SER A 294 6.78 6.07 12.68
C SER A 294 5.61 6.16 11.70
N ILE A 295 5.93 6.28 10.41
CA ILE A 295 4.95 6.23 9.32
C ILE A 295 4.23 4.88 9.33
N MET A 296 4.96 3.78 9.58
CA MET A 296 4.37 2.44 9.61
C MET A 296 3.37 2.23 10.73
N HIS A 297 3.67 2.72 11.94
CA HIS A 297 2.71 2.65 13.04
C HIS A 297 1.41 3.39 12.71
N ARG A 298 1.50 4.58 12.11
CA ARG A 298 0.32 5.37 11.75
C ARG A 298 -0.47 4.76 10.59
N LEU A 299 0.23 4.25 9.58
CA LEU A 299 -0.43 3.59 8.44
C LEU A 299 -1.12 2.29 8.84
N ILE A 300 -0.45 1.43 9.61
CA ILE A 300 -1.02 0.15 10.05
C ILE A 300 -2.13 0.35 11.09
N ASN A 301 -1.96 1.34 11.98
CA ASN A 301 -2.91 1.71 13.03
C ASN A 301 -3.48 0.51 13.81
N ALA A 302 -2.61 -0.47 14.10
CA ALA A 302 -2.95 -1.68 14.84
C ALA A 302 -1.70 -2.15 15.61
N PRO A 303 -1.86 -2.83 16.77
CA PRO A 303 -0.73 -3.30 17.55
C PRO A 303 0.05 -4.45 16.86
N TYR A 304 -0.59 -5.14 15.93
CA TYR A 304 0.01 -6.22 15.18
C TYR A 304 -0.61 -6.32 13.78
N PHE A 305 0.09 -7.02 12.89
CA PHE A 305 -0.35 -7.33 11.55
C PHE A 305 0.04 -8.78 11.23
N ASP A 306 -0.81 -9.50 10.48
CA ASP A 306 -0.48 -10.85 10.04
C ASP A 306 -0.04 -10.84 8.57
N ALA A 307 1.16 -11.37 8.32
CA ALA A 307 1.80 -11.34 7.02
C ALA A 307 2.19 -12.75 6.53
N ARG A 308 2.44 -12.89 5.23
CA ARG A 308 2.95 -14.14 4.65
C ARG A 308 4.45 -14.06 4.40
N HIS A 309 5.18 -15.04 4.91
CA HIS A 309 6.63 -15.15 4.76
C HIS A 309 6.98 -16.31 3.84
N ARG A 310 8.13 -16.16 3.16
CA ARG A 310 8.81 -17.20 2.40
C ARG A 310 10.28 -16.81 2.25
N HIS A 311 11.06 -17.01 3.30
CA HIS A 311 12.48 -16.67 3.32
C HIS A 311 13.21 -17.48 4.40
N ARG A 312 14.54 -17.38 4.42
CA ARG A 312 15.40 -18.15 5.34
C ARG A 312 16.38 -17.29 6.12
N TYR A 313 16.86 -16.22 5.50
CA TYR A 313 17.85 -15.32 6.08
C TYR A 313 17.18 -14.13 6.77
N GLU A 314 17.70 -13.75 7.93
CA GLU A 314 17.17 -12.70 8.80
C GLU A 314 18.24 -11.66 9.11
N ILE A 315 17.81 -10.47 9.55
CA ILE A 315 18.74 -9.49 10.13
C ILE A 315 19.40 -10.10 11.37
N ASN A 316 20.72 -9.98 11.46
CA ASN A 316 21.46 -10.46 12.61
C ASN A 316 21.18 -9.56 13.84
N PRO A 317 20.55 -10.09 14.90
CA PRO A 317 20.17 -9.29 16.07
C PRO A 317 21.33 -8.55 16.74
N LYS A 318 22.56 -9.07 16.60
CA LYS A 318 23.78 -8.48 17.15
C LYS A 318 24.06 -7.05 16.66
N TYR A 319 23.60 -6.72 15.45
CA TYR A 319 23.91 -5.44 14.80
C TYR A 319 22.74 -4.44 14.84
N VAL A 320 21.61 -4.82 15.44
CA VAL A 320 20.37 -4.03 15.38
C VAL A 320 20.51 -2.73 16.15
N ASP A 321 21.10 -2.76 17.33
CA ASP A 321 21.30 -1.56 18.15
C ASP A 321 22.10 -0.49 17.37
N GLN A 322 23.17 -0.88 16.68
CA GLN A 322 23.99 0.02 15.85
C GLN A 322 23.23 0.60 14.64
N LEU A 323 22.33 -0.20 14.04
CA LEU A 323 21.46 0.27 12.95
C LEU A 323 20.47 1.32 13.47
N GLU A 324 19.81 1.05 14.60
CA GLU A 324 18.83 1.96 15.21
C GLU A 324 19.48 3.26 15.72
N GLU A 325 20.67 3.17 16.33
CA GLU A 325 21.46 4.32 16.78
C GLU A 325 21.87 5.27 15.65
N SER A 326 21.93 4.74 14.43
CA SER A 326 22.29 5.48 13.21
C SER A 326 21.08 5.92 12.39
N GLY A 327 19.87 5.55 12.80
CA GLY A 327 18.61 6.02 12.23
C GLY A 327 17.91 5.06 11.28
N LEU A 328 18.37 3.81 11.15
CA LEU A 328 17.60 2.76 10.50
C LEU A 328 16.89 1.93 11.57
N ILE A 329 15.62 2.25 11.83
CA ILE A 329 14.90 1.70 12.97
C ILE A 329 14.12 0.43 12.62
N VAL A 330 13.96 -0.46 13.60
CA VAL A 330 13.08 -1.62 13.48
C VAL A 330 11.71 -1.27 14.06
N VAL A 331 10.68 -1.27 13.22
CA VAL A 331 9.29 -0.94 13.60
C VAL A 331 8.41 -2.17 13.79
N GLY A 332 8.86 -3.33 13.33
CA GLY A 332 8.12 -4.58 13.44
C GLY A 332 9.01 -5.78 13.74
N ARG A 333 8.58 -6.63 14.66
CA ARG A 333 9.26 -7.89 15.03
C ARG A 333 8.30 -9.06 15.02
N ASP A 334 8.83 -10.28 14.92
CA ASP A 334 8.01 -11.47 15.03
C ASP A 334 7.33 -11.57 16.41
N ALA A 335 6.09 -12.05 16.45
CA ALA A 335 5.34 -12.19 17.71
C ALA A 335 5.72 -13.42 18.55
N GLU A 336 6.47 -14.37 17.98
CA GLU A 336 6.73 -15.67 18.60
C GLU A 336 7.87 -15.56 19.62
N VAL A 337 9.04 -15.10 19.15
CA VAL A 337 10.27 -14.98 19.94
C VAL A 337 10.68 -13.50 20.09
N GLY A 338 10.29 -12.64 19.14
CA GLY A 338 10.65 -11.21 19.15
C GLY A 338 12.10 -10.93 18.78
N ASN A 339 12.78 -11.90 18.16
CA ASN A 339 14.20 -11.83 17.79
C ASN A 339 14.42 -11.64 16.27
N ARG A 340 13.36 -11.64 15.46
CA ARG A 340 13.43 -11.41 14.02
C ARG A 340 12.82 -10.06 13.69
N MET A 341 13.57 -9.27 12.93
CA MET A 341 13.21 -7.92 12.53
C MET A 341 12.49 -7.99 11.18
N GLU A 342 11.21 -7.64 11.16
CA GLU A 342 10.33 -7.89 10.02
C GLU A 342 9.98 -6.62 9.24
N ILE A 343 10.08 -5.44 9.85
CA ILE A 343 9.82 -4.15 9.21
C ILE A 343 10.88 -3.15 9.67
N ILE A 344 11.50 -2.46 8.71
CA ILE A 344 12.44 -1.35 8.96
C ILE A 344 11.93 -0.05 8.34
N GLU A 345 12.27 1.07 8.98
CA GLU A 345 11.95 2.43 8.54
C GLU A 345 13.19 3.31 8.69
N LEU A 346 13.52 4.13 7.69
CA LEU A 346 14.64 5.07 7.78
C LEU A 346 14.18 6.40 8.37
N LEU A 347 14.77 6.77 9.50
CA LEU A 347 14.61 8.06 10.15
C LEU A 347 15.84 8.96 10.02
N GLN A 348 16.90 8.50 9.36
CA GLN A 348 18.06 9.32 9.09
C GLN A 348 17.68 10.59 8.31
N PRO A 349 18.13 11.79 8.73
CA PRO A 349 17.95 13.00 7.97
C PRO A 349 18.53 12.87 6.56
N LEU A 350 17.82 13.43 5.57
CA LEU A 350 18.39 13.63 4.25
C LEU A 350 19.45 14.73 4.31
N HIS A 351 20.65 14.45 3.81
CA HIS A 351 21.66 15.48 3.59
C HIS A 351 21.17 16.38 2.45
N GLN A 352 20.61 17.55 2.80
CA GLN A 352 20.26 18.56 1.82
C GLN A 352 21.55 19.18 1.28
N PHE A 353 21.68 19.24 -0.05
CA PHE A 353 22.66 20.09 -0.72
C PHE A 353 22.20 21.55 -0.62
N GLU A 354 22.15 22.12 0.59
CA GLU A 354 21.87 23.54 0.78
C GLU A 354 23.15 24.24 1.28
N ASN A 355 23.68 25.15 0.45
CA ASN A 355 24.72 26.12 0.79
C ASN A 355 24.11 27.28 1.59
N ASP A 356 23.32 27.00 2.62
CA ASP A 356 22.65 28.06 3.41
C ASP A 356 23.23 28.15 4.81
N SER A 357 23.68 29.35 5.16
CA SER A 357 24.25 29.75 6.45
C SER A 357 23.27 29.69 7.63
N ASP A 358 22.02 29.25 7.41
CA ASP A 358 20.93 29.24 8.39
C ASP A 358 20.61 27.82 8.91
N LEU A 359 21.60 26.93 8.92
CA LEU A 359 21.47 25.52 9.34
C LEU A 359 21.17 25.30 10.83
N GLU A 360 21.43 26.28 11.70
CA GLU A 360 21.29 26.07 13.15
C GLU A 360 19.84 25.96 13.66
N ASN A 361 18.84 26.43 12.88
CA ASN A 361 17.45 26.52 13.33
C ASN A 361 16.42 25.69 12.49
N LYS A 362 16.86 24.94 11.47
CA LYS A 362 15.94 24.16 10.62
C LYS A 362 15.88 22.70 11.08
N CYS A 363 14.67 22.18 11.33
CA CYS A 363 14.48 20.78 11.68
C CYS A 363 14.94 19.89 10.50
N PRO A 364 15.76 18.84 10.74
CA PRO A 364 16.24 17.97 9.67
C PRO A 364 15.09 17.37 8.87
N THR A 365 15.25 17.27 7.56
CA THR A 365 14.21 16.73 6.68
C THR A 365 14.28 15.21 6.64
N ARG A 366 13.18 14.54 6.98
CA ARG A 366 13.05 13.07 6.91
C ARG A 366 12.93 12.58 5.47
N HIS A 367 13.36 11.34 5.25
CA HIS A 367 13.02 10.64 4.03
C HIS A 367 11.48 10.49 3.92
N PRO A 368 10.86 10.82 2.76
CA PRO A 368 9.39 10.85 2.65
C PRO A 368 8.75 9.47 2.88
N PHE A 369 9.39 8.41 2.40
CA PHE A 369 8.99 7.03 2.66
C PHE A 369 10.14 6.08 2.33
N PHE A 370 10.81 5.49 3.32
CA PHE A 370 11.80 4.45 3.10
C PHE A 370 11.48 3.32 4.05
N VAL A 371 10.84 2.29 3.50
CA VAL A 371 10.33 1.16 4.27
C VAL A 371 10.83 -0.10 3.61
N ALA A 372 11.18 -1.10 4.40
CA ALA A 372 11.34 -2.44 3.89
C ALA A 372 10.71 -3.46 4.82
N THR A 373 10.17 -4.53 4.22
CA THR A 373 9.48 -5.60 4.93
C THR A 373 10.09 -6.94 4.57
N GLN A 374 10.18 -7.84 5.54
CA GLN A 374 10.69 -9.19 5.34
C GLN A 374 9.63 -10.13 4.73
N PHE A 375 8.36 -9.88 5.05
CA PHE A 375 7.23 -10.59 4.45
C PHE A 375 6.86 -10.06 3.06
N HIS A 376 5.88 -10.72 2.46
CA HIS A 376 5.32 -10.42 1.14
C HIS A 376 3.93 -9.77 1.26
N PRO A 377 3.85 -8.43 1.40
CA PRO A 377 2.59 -7.71 1.53
C PRO A 377 1.71 -7.76 0.27
N GLU A 378 2.25 -8.20 -0.86
CA GLU A 378 1.52 -8.32 -2.13
C GLU A 378 0.43 -9.42 -2.06
N TYR A 379 0.63 -10.46 -1.25
CA TYR A 379 -0.33 -11.56 -1.14
C TYR A 379 -1.54 -11.25 -0.26
N THR A 380 -1.47 -10.20 0.56
CA THR A 380 -2.60 -9.76 1.39
C THR A 380 -3.40 -8.61 0.76
N SER A 381 -2.90 -8.06 -0.36
CA SER A 381 -3.56 -6.97 -1.07
C SER A 381 -4.83 -7.44 -1.80
N ARG A 382 -5.91 -6.68 -1.64
CA ARG A 382 -7.17 -6.88 -2.37
C ARG A 382 -7.58 -5.60 -3.10
N PRO A 383 -8.39 -5.65 -4.17
CA PRO A 383 -8.84 -4.45 -4.87
C PRO A 383 -9.58 -3.46 -3.96
N THR A 384 -10.41 -3.95 -3.04
CA THR A 384 -11.17 -3.11 -2.10
C THR A 384 -10.43 -2.83 -0.79
N HIS A 385 -9.33 -3.54 -0.54
CA HIS A 385 -8.52 -3.40 0.67
C HIS A 385 -7.05 -3.61 0.27
N PRO A 386 -6.44 -2.60 -0.38
CA PRO A 386 -5.06 -2.69 -0.81
C PRO A 386 -4.13 -2.83 0.39
N SER A 387 -2.97 -3.45 0.16
CA SER A 387 -1.98 -3.52 1.22
C SER A 387 -1.40 -2.14 1.52
N ILE A 388 -1.36 -1.79 2.81
CA ILE A 388 -1.01 -0.45 3.27
C ILE A 388 0.42 -0.04 2.92
N PHE A 389 1.32 -1.01 2.76
CA PHE A 389 2.71 -0.77 2.35
C PHE A 389 2.78 -0.17 0.94
N PHE A 390 1.96 -0.67 0.00
CA PHE A 390 1.88 -0.11 -1.35
C PHE A 390 1.09 1.20 -1.37
N VAL A 391 0.03 1.33 -0.55
CA VAL A 391 -0.69 2.60 -0.41
C VAL A 391 0.25 3.70 0.10
N GLY A 392 1.03 3.42 1.14
CA GLY A 392 2.03 4.34 1.68
C GLY A 392 3.06 4.77 0.64
N LEU A 393 3.58 3.81 -0.14
CA LEU A 393 4.51 4.09 -1.24
C LEU A 393 3.90 5.01 -2.30
N VAL A 394 2.69 4.69 -2.78
CA VAL A 394 2.01 5.46 -3.82
C VAL A 394 1.65 6.87 -3.33
N LEU A 395 1.16 6.99 -2.09
CA LEU A 395 0.89 8.29 -1.47
C LEU A 395 2.17 9.11 -1.29
N ALA A 396 3.30 8.49 -0.97
CA ALA A 396 4.57 9.18 -0.87
C ALA A 396 5.06 9.65 -2.23
N ALA A 397 4.95 8.80 -3.26
CA ALA A 397 5.30 9.11 -4.65
C ALA A 397 4.49 10.31 -5.17
N SER A 398 3.22 10.40 -4.79
CA SER A 398 2.32 11.50 -5.16
C SER A 398 2.37 12.70 -4.20
N LYS A 399 3.25 12.69 -3.18
CA LYS A 399 3.35 13.73 -2.12
C LYS A 399 2.06 13.97 -1.32
N ARG A 400 1.21 12.94 -1.18
CA ARG A 400 -0.07 12.96 -0.45
C ARG A 400 -0.01 12.22 0.90
N LEU A 401 1.12 11.61 1.24
CA LEU A 401 1.25 10.76 2.44
C LEU A 401 1.03 11.52 3.75
N SER A 402 1.62 12.71 3.92
CA SER A 402 1.48 13.49 5.16
C SER A 402 0.01 13.84 5.42
N ALA A 403 -0.70 14.32 4.40
CA ALA A 403 -2.13 14.63 4.48
C ALA A 403 -2.96 13.39 4.89
N TYR A 404 -2.69 12.23 4.28
CA TYR A 404 -3.38 10.98 4.60
C TYR A 404 -3.12 10.49 6.02
N VAL A 405 -1.88 10.65 6.52
CA VAL A 405 -1.50 10.22 7.87
C VAL A 405 -2.11 11.13 8.95
N HIS A 406 -2.20 12.44 8.71
CA HIS A 406 -2.80 13.39 9.65
C HIS A 406 -4.33 13.33 9.68
N ASN A 407 -4.95 13.06 8.54
CA ASN A 407 -6.38 12.83 8.45
C ASN A 407 -6.61 11.63 7.53
N PRO A 408 -6.77 10.41 8.08
CA PRO A 408 -7.00 9.23 7.28
C PRO A 408 -8.41 9.32 6.67
N PHE A 409 -8.52 10.03 5.56
CA PHE A 409 -9.67 9.94 4.69
C PHE A 409 -9.75 8.49 4.24
N ARG A 410 -10.84 7.79 4.61
CA ARG A 410 -11.13 6.50 3.98
C ARG A 410 -11.42 6.79 2.51
N LEU A 411 -10.44 6.58 1.64
CA LEU A 411 -10.64 6.55 0.19
C LEU A 411 -11.35 5.24 -0.15
N SER A 412 -12.59 5.06 0.30
CA SER A 412 -13.39 3.90 -0.09
C SER A 412 -13.84 4.10 -1.54
N PRO A 413 -13.56 3.16 -2.46
CA PRO A 413 -14.10 3.23 -3.83
C PRO A 413 -15.62 3.41 -3.84
N THR A 414 -16.28 2.87 -2.82
CA THR A 414 -17.74 2.89 -2.65
C THR A 414 -18.31 4.26 -2.28
N GLN A 415 -17.50 5.17 -1.73
CA GLN A 415 -17.99 6.46 -1.26
C GLN A 415 -18.45 7.35 -2.43
N PHE A 416 -17.78 7.23 -3.59
CA PHE A 416 -18.16 7.92 -4.83
C PHE A 416 -19.48 7.45 -5.46
N VAL A 417 -20.02 6.30 -5.06
CA VAL A 417 -21.29 5.78 -5.62
C VAL A 417 -22.51 6.26 -4.83
N LEU A 418 -22.33 6.62 -3.54
CA LEU A 418 -23.42 7.10 -2.70
C LEU A 418 -23.75 8.58 -2.97
N ASP A 419 -22.80 9.35 -3.52
CA ASP A 419 -22.94 10.79 -3.71
C ASP A 419 -23.68 11.18 -5.02
N GLU A 420 -24.07 10.23 -5.87
CA GLU A 420 -24.85 10.55 -7.09
C GLU A 420 -26.38 10.58 -6.88
N ASP A 421 -26.88 10.00 -5.79
CA ASP A 421 -28.31 10.03 -5.47
C ASP A 421 -28.73 11.29 -4.65
N ASP A 422 -27.77 11.99 -4.04
CA ASP A 422 -28.02 13.25 -3.30
C ASP A 422 -27.27 14.43 -3.95
N LYS A 423 -27.87 15.01 -4.99
CA LYS A 423 -27.47 16.35 -5.46
C LYS A 423 -27.91 17.42 -4.47
N LYS A 424 -27.13 17.63 -3.40
CA LYS A 424 -27.07 18.89 -2.65
C LYS A 424 -25.73 18.94 -1.88
N ASP A 425 -24.95 19.97 -2.20
CA ASP A 425 -23.73 20.42 -1.51
C ASP A 425 -22.45 19.58 -1.66
N THR A 426 -21.93 19.50 -2.90
CA THR A 426 -20.53 19.11 -3.13
C THR A 426 -19.59 20.27 -2.77
N VAL A 427 -18.91 20.17 -1.63
CA VAL A 427 -17.68 20.94 -1.39
C VAL A 427 -16.56 20.27 -2.20
N ASP A 428 -16.04 20.99 -3.20
CA ASP A 428 -14.92 20.61 -4.07
C ASP A 428 -13.64 20.33 -3.24
N LEU A 429 -13.49 19.09 -2.77
CA LEU A 429 -12.51 18.68 -1.74
C LEU A 429 -11.04 18.58 -2.21
N PHE A 430 -10.71 18.92 -3.46
CA PHE A 430 -9.35 18.79 -4.01
C PHE A 430 -8.79 20.02 -4.73
N LYS A 431 -9.41 21.21 -4.62
CA LYS A 431 -8.80 22.44 -5.15
C LYS A 431 -7.92 23.12 -4.11
N ILE A 432 -6.64 22.76 -4.07
CA ILE A 432 -5.62 23.60 -3.42
C ILE A 432 -5.39 24.83 -4.32
N SER A 433 -5.93 25.98 -3.92
CA SER A 433 -5.63 27.26 -4.57
C SER A 433 -4.29 27.80 -4.06
N PRO A 434 -3.46 28.45 -4.91
CA PRO A 434 -2.20 29.03 -4.46
C PRO A 434 -2.45 30.24 -3.52
N PRO A 435 -1.51 30.57 -2.62
CA PRO A 435 -1.73 31.60 -1.62
C PRO A 435 -1.86 32.98 -2.28
N LYS A 436 -3.03 33.61 -2.18
CA LYS A 436 -3.23 34.99 -2.60
C LYS A 436 -2.58 35.93 -1.57
N LYS A 437 -1.70 36.80 -2.05
CA LYS A 437 -1.15 37.94 -1.31
C LYS A 437 -2.30 38.80 -0.77
N LEU A 438 -2.26 39.12 0.53
CA LEU A 438 -3.03 40.22 1.09
C LEU A 438 -2.54 41.53 0.47
N LYS A 439 -3.48 42.37 0.01
CA LYS A 439 -3.49 43.82 0.29
C LYS A 439 -4.85 44.46 -0.08
N ASP A 440 -5.34 45.19 0.90
CA ASP A 440 -6.09 46.46 0.86
C ASP A 440 -7.59 46.49 0.49
N THR A 441 -8.40 46.61 1.56
CA THR A 441 -9.44 47.63 1.85
C THR A 441 -10.18 48.34 0.70
N VAL A 442 -11.53 48.28 0.70
CA VAL A 442 -12.49 49.38 1.01
C VAL A 442 -13.92 49.02 0.53
N SER A 443 -14.90 49.40 1.36
CA SER A 443 -16.38 49.36 1.34
C SER A 443 -17.15 49.81 0.08
N TYR A 444 -18.37 49.27 -0.16
CA TYR A 444 -19.69 49.94 0.05
C TYR A 444 -20.91 49.07 -0.42
N CYS A 445 -21.86 48.89 0.51
CA CYS A 445 -23.34 48.99 0.46
C CYS A 445 -24.28 48.38 -0.63
N SER A 446 -25.30 47.68 -0.09
CA SER A 446 -26.75 47.70 -0.37
C SER A 446 -27.33 47.16 -1.69
N ARG A 447 -28.25 46.18 -1.59
CA ARG A 447 -29.71 46.41 -1.67
C ARG A 447 -30.53 45.12 -1.48
N GLU A 448 -31.68 45.33 -0.83
CA GLU A 448 -32.74 44.38 -0.51
C GLU A 448 -33.49 43.88 -1.74
N SER A 449 -34.11 42.70 -1.65
CA SER A 449 -35.54 42.54 -1.95
C SER A 449 -36.08 41.21 -1.45
N THR A 450 -37.21 41.35 -0.79
CA THR A 450 -38.12 40.38 -0.18
C THR A 450 -38.93 39.57 -1.19
N SER A 451 -39.26 38.31 -0.86
CA SER A 451 -40.59 37.76 -1.12
C SER A 451 -40.84 36.49 -0.30
N THR A 452 -42.01 36.47 0.32
CA THR A 452 -42.57 35.64 1.38
C THR A 452 -43.29 34.38 0.86
N CYS A 453 -43.32 33.35 1.73
CA CYS A 453 -44.38 32.37 2.01
C CYS A 453 -45.00 31.51 0.88
N ILE A 454 -45.12 30.19 1.13
CA ILE A 454 -46.35 29.53 1.61
C ILE A 454 -45.98 28.11 2.11
N MET A 455 -46.39 27.81 3.34
CA MET A 455 -46.48 26.46 3.91
C MET A 455 -47.87 25.91 3.59
N ASP A 456 -47.97 24.63 3.20
CA ASP A 456 -49.21 23.87 3.30
C ASP A 456 -48.97 22.58 4.09
N SER A 457 -49.67 22.50 5.21
CA SER A 457 -49.89 21.36 6.08
C SER A 457 -51.09 20.56 5.59
N ILE A 458 -50.98 19.23 5.49
CA ILE A 458 -52.15 18.34 5.54
C ILE A 458 -51.81 17.18 6.47
N ASP A 459 -52.65 17.05 7.50
CA ASP A 459 -52.69 15.98 8.49
C ASP A 459 -54.03 15.24 8.38
N SER A 460 -54.07 14.05 9.00
CA SER A 460 -55.23 13.18 9.28
C SER A 460 -55.65 12.26 8.10
N SER A 461 -55.94 10.95 8.26
CA SER A 461 -56.22 10.14 9.45
C SER A 461 -56.33 8.64 9.07
N LYS A 462 -56.10 7.76 10.09
CA LYS A 462 -56.59 6.36 10.26
C LYS A 462 -56.08 5.32 9.24
N VAL A 463 -55.52 4.19 9.65
CA VAL A 463 -56.21 3.02 10.24
C VAL A 463 -55.25 2.19 11.12
N THR A 464 -55.82 1.67 12.21
CA THR A 464 -55.24 0.86 13.28
C THR A 464 -55.11 -0.63 12.95
N SER A 465 -54.11 -1.26 13.59
CA SER A 465 -54.08 -2.63 14.16
C SER A 465 -54.25 -3.87 13.27
N SER A 466 -53.24 -4.74 13.25
CA SER A 466 -53.36 -6.12 13.77
C SER A 466 -52.01 -6.84 13.81
N VAL A 467 -51.72 -7.38 14.99
CA VAL A 467 -50.66 -8.35 15.33
C VAL A 467 -51.11 -9.75 14.90
N ASN A 468 -50.18 -10.57 14.40
CA ASN A 468 -50.15 -12.05 14.43
C ASN A 468 -48.75 -12.45 13.90
N THR A 469 -47.79 -12.96 14.68
CA THR A 469 -47.61 -14.31 15.27
C THR A 469 -47.83 -15.50 14.34
N ASP A 470 -46.78 -16.33 14.29
CA ASP A 470 -46.64 -17.73 13.81
C ASP A 470 -46.53 -17.89 12.27
N PHE A 471 -45.51 -18.50 11.66
CA PHE A 471 -44.60 -19.60 12.00
C PHE A 471 -43.20 -19.37 11.38
#